data_AF-A0A0C1L224-F1
#
_entry.id   AF-A0A0C1L224-F1
#
_cell.length_a   1.000
_cell.length_b   1.000
_cell.length_c   1.000
_cell.angle_alpha   90.00
_cell.angle_beta   90.00
_cell.angle_gamma   90.00
#
_symmetry.space_group_name_H-M   'P 1'
#
loop_
_entity.id
_entity.type
_entity.pdbx_description
1 polymer ?
#
loop_
_entity_poly.entity_id
_entity_poly.type
_entity_poly.pdbx_seq_one_letter_code
_entity_poly.pdbx_strand_id
1 'polypeptide(L)'
;MKATFVVLGLLFTLCRNTCMAQAMHPVDESSKVSFFIKNFGVTVDGSFKGLQGEVRFDPAKPEASAFEMSLDVNSINTGIARRDRHLRSDDYFDVARFPKINVKGEKVTEGKEKGSYVLHAKLTIKDVTRDIDIPFKAVAKNGGYQFDGTFRVNRLDYKVGGNSISMADQATVVLQVFTK
;
A
#
# COMPACT_ATOMS: atom_id res chain seq x y z
N MET A 1 -32.46 -1.36 67.14
CA MET A 1 -33.16 -1.16 65.84
C MET A 1 -32.95 0.32 65.48
N LYS A 2 -32.29 0.76 64.41
CA LYS A 2 -31.92 0.20 63.11
C LYS A 2 -30.60 0.84 62.66
N ALA A 3 -29.72 0.06 62.05
CA ALA A 3 -28.50 0.52 61.39
C ALA A 3 -28.85 1.17 60.04
N THR A 4 -28.14 2.24 59.67
CA THR A 4 -28.12 2.72 58.28
C THR A 4 -26.69 3.08 57.90
N PHE A 5 -26.01 2.15 57.25
CA PHE A 5 -24.75 2.37 56.56
C PHE A 5 -25.04 3.06 55.23
N VAL A 6 -24.48 4.26 55.01
CA VAL A 6 -24.46 4.91 53.71
C VAL A 6 -23.16 4.50 53.02
N VAL A 7 -23.25 3.55 52.09
CA VAL A 7 -22.13 3.16 51.23
C VAL A 7 -22.10 4.11 50.04
N LEU A 8 -21.10 4.99 50.02
CA LEU A 8 -20.83 5.91 48.92
C LEU A 8 -20.13 5.12 47.80
N GLY A 9 -20.91 4.68 46.81
CA GLY A 9 -20.39 3.97 45.64
C GLY A 9 -19.65 4.92 44.70
N LEU A 10 -18.32 4.81 44.65
CA LEU A 10 -17.50 5.46 43.61
C LEU A 10 -17.75 4.75 42.28
N LEU A 11 -18.53 5.36 41.40
CA LEU A 11 -18.74 4.88 40.03
C LEU A 11 -17.47 5.19 39.21
N PHE A 12 -16.55 4.23 39.14
CA PHE A 12 -15.41 4.28 38.22
C PHE A 12 -15.93 4.07 36.79
N THR A 13 -16.28 5.16 36.11
CA THR A 13 -16.63 5.13 34.69
C THR A 13 -15.35 4.80 33.92
N LEU A 14 -15.16 3.52 33.61
CA LEU A 14 -14.20 3.07 32.61
C LEU A 14 -14.63 3.66 31.27
N CYS A 15 -14.14 4.85 30.94
CA CYS A 15 -14.19 5.38 29.60
C CYS A 15 -13.39 4.40 28.73
N ARG A 16 -14.10 3.44 28.12
CA ARG A 16 -13.53 2.59 27.09
C ARG A 16 -13.24 3.50 25.91
N ASN A 17 -12.02 4.03 25.86
CA ASN A 17 -11.48 4.63 24.66
C ASN A 17 -11.43 3.53 23.60
N THR A 18 -12.52 3.33 22.87
CA THR A 18 -12.45 2.74 21.54
C THR A 18 -11.70 3.75 20.70
N CYS A 19 -10.36 3.65 20.71
CA CYS A 19 -9.53 4.27 19.69
C CYS A 19 -9.94 3.62 18.37
N MET A 20 -10.88 4.25 17.67
CA MET A 20 -11.08 3.95 16.26
C MET A 20 -9.74 4.23 15.58
N ALA A 21 -9.25 3.29 14.77
CA ALA A 21 -8.05 3.49 13.99
C ALA A 21 -8.17 4.80 13.22
N GLN A 22 -7.30 5.77 13.51
CA GLN A 22 -7.32 7.07 12.86
C GLN A 22 -7.08 6.87 11.35
N ALA A 23 -7.86 7.56 10.54
CA ALA A 23 -7.61 7.66 9.11
C ALA A 23 -6.33 8.49 8.89
N MET A 24 -5.33 7.88 8.27
CA MET A 24 -4.04 8.49 7.92
C MET A 24 -3.93 8.60 6.40
N HIS A 25 -3.22 9.61 5.92
CA HIS A 25 -2.97 9.82 4.50
C HIS A 25 -1.48 9.64 4.18
N PRO A 26 -1.10 9.15 2.98
CA PRO A 26 0.30 9.09 2.61
C PRO A 26 0.91 10.49 2.54
N VAL A 27 2.15 10.59 3.01
CA VAL A 27 3.01 11.75 2.78
C VAL A 27 3.93 11.39 1.62
N ASP A 28 3.60 11.87 0.42
CA ASP A 28 4.27 11.46 -0.83
C ASP A 28 5.77 11.77 -0.80
N GLU A 29 6.20 12.92 -0.25
CA GLU A 29 7.63 13.28 -0.18
C GLU A 29 8.42 12.38 0.78
N SER A 30 7.75 11.75 1.74
CA SER A 30 8.34 10.80 2.68
C SER A 30 8.09 9.35 2.29
N SER A 31 7.56 9.12 1.09
CA SER A 31 7.19 7.81 0.60
C SER A 31 7.90 7.47 -0.71
N LYS A 32 8.01 6.18 -1.00
CA LYS A 32 8.62 5.67 -2.23
C LYS A 32 7.93 4.38 -2.67
N VAL A 33 7.52 4.35 -3.94
CA VAL A 33 7.12 3.13 -4.63
C VAL A 33 8.14 2.87 -5.72
N SER A 34 8.92 1.81 -5.56
CA SER A 34 9.95 1.41 -6.53
C SER A 34 9.58 0.10 -7.20
N PHE A 35 9.96 -0.07 -8.45
CA PHE A 35 9.88 -1.36 -9.14
C PHE A 35 11.22 -1.73 -9.74
N PHE A 36 11.44 -3.03 -9.87
CA PHE A 36 12.64 -3.63 -10.44
C PHE A 36 12.25 -4.73 -11.41
N ILE A 37 12.78 -4.71 -12.62
CA ILE A 37 12.49 -5.70 -13.65
C ILE A 37 13.75 -6.04 -14.43
N LYS A 38 13.89 -7.29 -14.86
CA LYS A 38 15.00 -7.70 -15.71
C LYS A 38 14.71 -7.36 -17.17
N ASN A 39 15.68 -6.76 -17.86
CA ASN A 39 15.64 -6.53 -19.30
C ASN A 39 17.03 -6.76 -19.90
N PHE A 40 17.16 -7.68 -20.86
CA PHE A 40 18.46 -8.13 -21.40
C PHE A 40 19.48 -8.52 -20.30
N GLY A 41 19.02 -9.24 -19.27
CA GLY A 41 19.85 -9.70 -18.15
C GLY A 41 20.21 -8.63 -17.11
N VAL A 42 20.10 -7.34 -17.44
CA VAL A 42 20.33 -6.24 -16.50
C VAL A 42 19.06 -5.90 -15.72
N THR A 43 19.23 -5.41 -14.49
CA THR A 43 18.10 -4.89 -13.71
C THR A 43 17.83 -3.47 -14.14
N VAL A 44 16.58 -3.19 -14.51
CA VAL A 44 16.04 -1.85 -14.68
C VAL A 44 15.21 -1.54 -13.45
N ASP A 45 15.55 -0.46 -12.77
CA ASP A 45 14.77 0.12 -11.69
C ASP A 45 13.96 1.33 -12.17
N GLY A 46 12.88 1.59 -11.46
CA GLY A 46 12.08 2.79 -11.62
C GLY A 46 11.23 3.05 -10.40
N SER A 47 10.53 4.18 -10.42
CA SER A 47 9.67 4.60 -9.32
C SER A 47 8.43 5.33 -9.80
N PHE A 48 7.45 5.39 -8.90
CA PHE A 48 6.25 6.22 -9.01
C PHE A 48 6.16 7.15 -7.80
N LYS A 49 5.42 8.24 -7.98
CA LYS A 49 5.04 9.26 -7.00
C LYS A 49 3.54 9.54 -7.10
N GLY A 50 3.07 10.54 -6.36
CA GLY A 50 1.67 10.94 -6.35
C GLY A 50 0.80 9.98 -5.55
N LEU A 51 1.36 9.39 -4.48
CA LEU A 51 0.59 8.59 -3.54
C LEU A 51 -0.54 9.43 -2.94
N GLN A 52 -1.75 8.90 -3.03
CA GLN A 52 -2.97 9.48 -2.49
C GLN A 52 -3.81 8.36 -1.88
N GLY A 53 -4.70 8.71 -0.98
CA GLY A 53 -5.64 7.76 -0.39
C GLY A 53 -5.71 7.85 1.12
N GLU A 54 -6.21 6.78 1.72
CA GLU A 54 -6.48 6.70 3.15
C GLU A 54 -6.11 5.31 3.69
N VAL A 55 -5.49 5.31 4.86
CA VAL A 55 -5.11 4.11 5.60
C VAL A 55 -5.70 4.20 7.00
N ARG A 56 -6.54 3.23 7.36
CA ARG A 56 -6.92 2.94 8.74
C ARG A 56 -6.17 1.69 9.16
N PHE A 57 -5.23 1.81 10.07
CA PHE A 57 -4.43 0.68 10.53
C PHE A 57 -4.49 0.55 12.05
N ASP A 58 -4.88 -0.63 12.53
CA ASP A 58 -4.88 -0.99 13.95
C ASP A 58 -4.02 -2.24 14.15
N PRO A 59 -2.79 -2.11 14.70
CA PRO A 59 -1.94 -3.27 14.94
C PRO A 59 -2.48 -4.22 16.02
N ALA A 60 -3.42 -3.77 16.87
CA ALA A 60 -4.07 -4.61 17.87
C ALA A 60 -5.32 -5.34 17.33
N LYS A 61 -5.87 -4.87 16.20
CA LYS A 61 -6.97 -5.50 15.45
C LYS A 61 -6.71 -5.39 13.94
N PRO A 62 -5.70 -6.10 13.40
CA PRO A 62 -5.32 -5.95 12.00
C PRO A 62 -6.49 -6.17 11.04
N GLU A 63 -7.38 -7.10 11.33
CA GLU A 63 -8.57 -7.42 10.54
C GLU A 63 -9.56 -6.25 10.39
N ALA A 64 -9.52 -5.25 11.27
CA ALA A 64 -10.32 -4.03 11.17
C ALA A 64 -9.63 -2.92 10.34
N SER A 65 -8.42 -3.17 9.85
CA SER A 65 -7.66 -2.22 9.06
C SER A 65 -8.14 -2.17 7.60
N ALA A 66 -8.10 -0.99 7.00
CA ALA A 66 -8.52 -0.73 5.63
C ALA A 66 -7.50 0.18 4.93
N PHE A 67 -7.20 -0.14 3.67
CA PHE A 67 -6.24 0.60 2.84
C PHE A 67 -6.92 0.93 1.52
N GLU A 68 -7.04 2.20 1.17
CA GLU A 68 -7.51 2.61 -0.15
C GLU A 68 -6.54 3.64 -0.70
N MET A 69 -5.68 3.19 -1.62
CA MET A 69 -4.49 3.92 -2.05
C MET A 69 -4.45 3.99 -3.56
N SER A 70 -3.89 5.08 -4.09
CA SER A 70 -3.60 5.24 -5.51
C SER A 70 -2.25 5.92 -5.71
N LEU A 71 -1.67 5.75 -6.90
CA LEU A 71 -0.50 6.50 -7.35
C LEU A 71 -0.72 7.03 -8.77
N ASP A 72 -0.02 8.10 -9.13
CA ASP A 72 -0.08 8.70 -10.47
C ASP A 72 0.89 8.00 -11.41
N VAL A 73 0.38 7.41 -12.49
CA VAL A 73 1.20 6.68 -13.46
C VAL A 73 2.01 7.63 -14.33
N ASN A 74 1.57 8.88 -14.50
CA ASN A 74 2.34 9.91 -15.20
C ASN A 74 3.67 10.21 -14.51
N SER A 75 3.77 9.94 -13.21
CA SER A 75 4.99 10.16 -12.44
C SER A 75 6.12 9.15 -12.70
N ILE A 76 5.87 8.12 -13.53
CA ILE A 76 6.84 7.05 -13.77
C ILE A 76 8.22 7.61 -14.17
N ASN A 77 9.24 7.14 -13.46
CA ASN A 77 10.60 7.59 -13.64
C ASN A 77 11.58 6.43 -13.55
N THR A 78 12.32 6.19 -14.62
CA THR A 78 13.39 5.19 -14.71
C THR A 78 14.76 5.84 -14.95
N GLY A 79 14.86 7.16 -14.80
CA GLY A 79 16.06 7.95 -15.09
C GLY A 79 16.33 8.18 -16.58
N ILE A 80 15.48 7.68 -17.49
CA ILE A 80 15.65 7.80 -18.94
C ILE A 80 14.37 8.35 -19.57
N ALA A 81 14.35 9.65 -19.87
CA ALA A 81 13.16 10.36 -20.34
C ALA A 81 12.47 9.73 -21.58
N ARG A 82 13.26 9.17 -22.52
CA ARG A 82 12.71 8.46 -23.70
C ARG A 82 11.95 7.20 -23.28
N ARG A 83 12.50 6.43 -22.34
CA ARG A 83 11.88 5.22 -21.81
C ARG A 83 10.64 5.58 -21.00
N ASP A 84 10.71 6.60 -20.15
CA ASP A 84 9.55 7.04 -19.37
C ASP A 84 8.41 7.50 -20.26
N ARG A 85 8.70 8.20 -21.36
CA ARG A 85 7.68 8.56 -22.36
C ARG A 85 7.05 7.33 -23.01
N HIS A 86 7.86 6.33 -23.36
CA HIS A 86 7.37 5.09 -23.96
C HIS A 86 6.52 4.27 -22.97
N LEU A 87 6.93 4.19 -21.70
CA LEU A 87 6.14 3.50 -20.67
C LEU A 87 4.77 4.15 -20.43
N ARG A 88 4.63 5.45 -20.71
CA ARG A 88 3.36 6.17 -20.61
C ARG A 88 2.41 5.91 -21.79
N SER A 89 2.88 5.38 -22.92
CA SER A 89 2.03 5.15 -24.09
C SER A 89 1.05 3.99 -23.89
N ASP A 90 0.12 3.86 -24.82
CA ASP A 90 -0.90 2.81 -24.91
C ASP A 90 -0.33 1.37 -24.94
N ASP A 91 0.84 1.20 -25.56
CA ASP A 91 1.60 -0.06 -25.56
C ASP A 91 1.95 -0.55 -24.15
N TYR A 92 2.05 0.35 -23.17
CA TYR A 92 2.39 0.04 -21.79
C TYR A 92 1.26 0.44 -20.84
N PHE A 93 1.44 1.53 -20.09
CA PHE A 93 0.50 1.91 -19.04
C PHE A 93 -0.73 2.66 -19.54
N ASP A 94 -0.71 3.18 -20.77
CA ASP A 94 -1.82 3.93 -21.38
C ASP A 94 -2.34 5.04 -20.45
N VAL A 95 -1.43 5.93 -20.01
CA VAL A 95 -1.72 6.90 -18.93
C VAL A 95 -2.77 7.93 -19.31
N ALA A 96 -2.99 8.15 -20.61
CA ALA A 96 -4.05 9.01 -21.12
C ALA A 96 -5.43 8.48 -20.73
N ARG A 97 -5.60 7.15 -20.66
CA ARG A 97 -6.86 6.49 -20.29
C ARG A 97 -6.87 6.02 -18.83
N PHE A 98 -5.71 5.61 -18.31
CA PHE A 98 -5.55 5.06 -16.97
C PHE A 98 -4.46 5.81 -16.20
N PRO A 99 -4.74 7.04 -15.74
CA PRO A 99 -3.74 7.88 -15.09
C PRO A 99 -3.35 7.40 -13.68
N LYS A 100 -4.09 6.44 -13.12
CA LYS A 100 -3.87 5.94 -11.76
C LYS A 100 -3.74 4.42 -11.70
N ILE A 101 -2.87 3.95 -10.82
CA ILE A 101 -2.89 2.58 -10.28
C ILE A 101 -3.56 2.64 -8.91
N ASN A 102 -4.47 1.72 -8.63
CA ASN A 102 -5.26 1.71 -7.40
C ASN A 102 -5.07 0.39 -6.64
N VAL A 103 -5.01 0.48 -5.31
CA VAL A 103 -4.99 -0.64 -4.38
C VAL A 103 -6.13 -0.45 -3.39
N LYS A 104 -7.01 -1.46 -3.30
CA LYS A 104 -8.07 -1.51 -2.31
C LYS A 104 -7.90 -2.75 -1.43
N GLY A 105 -7.52 -2.52 -0.18
CA GLY A 105 -7.38 -3.52 0.86
C GLY A 105 -8.72 -4.07 1.31
N GLU A 106 -8.85 -5.39 1.33
CA GLU A 106 -10.05 -6.09 1.80
C GLU A 106 -9.87 -6.63 3.22
N LYS A 107 -8.65 -7.05 3.56
CA LYS A 107 -8.33 -7.64 4.85
C LYS A 107 -6.83 -7.51 5.14
N VAL A 108 -6.48 -7.29 6.40
CA VAL A 108 -5.11 -7.47 6.88
C VAL A 108 -5.05 -8.68 7.82
N THR A 109 -4.00 -9.49 7.66
CA THR A 109 -3.68 -10.60 8.56
C THR A 109 -2.29 -10.42 9.15
N GLU A 110 -2.03 -11.06 10.29
CA GLU A 110 -0.68 -11.10 10.86
C GLU A 110 0.25 -11.93 9.96
N GLY A 111 1.49 -11.46 9.84
CA GLY A 111 2.57 -12.19 9.19
C GLY A 111 3.28 -13.15 10.14
N LYS A 112 4.36 -13.76 9.65
CA LYS A 112 5.13 -14.77 10.42
C LYS A 112 5.99 -14.15 11.53
N GLU A 113 6.39 -12.90 11.35
CA GLU A 113 7.24 -12.16 12.29
C GLU A 113 6.42 -11.11 13.04
N LYS A 114 6.81 -10.80 14.28
CA LYS A 114 6.20 -9.72 15.04
C LYS A 114 6.30 -8.40 14.28
N GLY A 115 5.17 -7.69 14.14
CA GLY A 115 5.08 -6.43 13.40
C GLY A 115 5.10 -6.58 11.87
N SER A 116 5.04 -7.82 11.37
CA SER A 116 4.76 -8.11 9.97
C SER A 116 3.29 -8.47 9.76
N TYR A 117 2.78 -8.13 8.59
CA TYR A 117 1.39 -8.27 8.20
C TYR A 117 1.30 -8.65 6.73
N VAL A 118 0.15 -9.13 6.30
CA VAL A 118 -0.20 -9.33 4.89
C VAL A 118 -1.48 -8.56 4.60
N LEU A 119 -1.41 -7.64 3.64
CA LEU A 119 -2.58 -6.98 3.09
C LEU A 119 -3.10 -7.80 1.92
N HIS A 120 -4.30 -8.35 2.06
CA HIS A 120 -5.05 -8.96 0.97
C HIS A 120 -5.83 -7.84 0.27
N ALA A 121 -5.51 -7.58 -1.00
CA ALA A 121 -6.01 -6.41 -1.71
C ALA A 121 -6.35 -6.71 -3.16
N LYS A 122 -7.20 -5.84 -3.72
CA LYS A 122 -7.39 -5.70 -5.15
C LYS A 122 -6.44 -4.65 -5.71
N LEU A 123 -5.53 -5.07 -6.58
CA LEU A 123 -4.68 -4.17 -7.37
C LEU A 123 -5.32 -3.98 -8.74
N THR A 124 -5.51 -2.71 -9.11
CA THR A 124 -6.00 -2.32 -10.43
C THR A 124 -4.92 -1.56 -11.17
N ILE A 125 -4.49 -2.10 -12.30
CA ILE A 125 -3.59 -1.45 -13.26
C ILE A 125 -4.29 -1.49 -14.62
N LYS A 126 -4.39 -0.34 -15.28
CA LYS A 126 -5.24 -0.16 -16.47
C LYS A 126 -6.70 -0.53 -16.18
N ASP A 127 -7.30 -1.35 -17.03
CA ASP A 127 -8.67 -1.87 -16.93
C ASP A 127 -8.75 -3.21 -16.20
N VAL A 128 -7.64 -3.71 -15.65
CA VAL A 128 -7.58 -5.05 -15.04
C VAL A 128 -7.39 -4.95 -13.52
N THR A 129 -8.27 -5.64 -12.80
CA THR A 129 -8.18 -5.81 -11.34
C THR A 129 -7.82 -7.27 -11.02
N ARG A 130 -6.84 -7.48 -10.13
CA ARG A 130 -6.48 -8.80 -9.59
C ARG A 130 -6.36 -8.75 -8.09
N ASP A 131 -6.65 -9.88 -7.46
CA ASP A 131 -6.34 -10.10 -6.06
C ASP A 131 -4.83 -10.33 -5.89
N ILE A 132 -4.24 -9.65 -4.91
CA ILE A 132 -2.83 -9.75 -4.57
C ILE A 132 -2.65 -9.77 -3.05
N ASP A 133 -1.57 -10.41 -2.62
CA ASP A 133 -1.09 -10.34 -1.25
C ASP A 133 0.14 -9.44 -1.20
N ILE A 134 0.10 -8.42 -0.34
CA ILE A 134 1.22 -7.51 -0.09
C ILE A 134 1.72 -7.75 1.33
N PRO A 135 2.82 -8.50 1.51
CA PRO A 135 3.51 -8.57 2.79
C PRO A 135 4.15 -7.23 3.14
N PHE A 136 3.98 -6.77 4.37
CA PHE A 136 4.58 -5.54 4.85
C PHE A 136 4.95 -5.59 6.35
N LYS A 137 5.87 -4.72 6.76
CA LYS A 137 6.14 -4.39 8.15
C LYS A 137 5.54 -3.03 8.46
N ALA A 138 4.98 -2.87 9.66
CA ALA A 138 4.44 -1.60 10.12
C ALA A 138 5.21 -1.11 11.36
N VAL A 139 5.69 0.13 11.31
CA VAL A 139 6.43 0.76 12.42
C VAL A 139 5.83 2.12 12.72
N ALA A 140 5.40 2.33 13.97
CA ALA A 140 4.92 3.64 14.41
C ALA A 140 6.06 4.67 14.30
N LYS A 141 5.79 5.83 13.68
CA LYS A 141 6.79 6.87 13.41
C LYS A 141 6.13 8.24 13.40
N ASN A 142 6.65 9.19 14.17
CA ASN A 142 6.24 10.62 14.13
C ASN A 142 4.72 10.89 14.20
N GLY A 143 3.96 10.07 14.94
CA GLY A 143 2.50 10.19 15.06
C GLY A 143 1.72 9.58 13.89
N GLY A 144 2.36 8.74 13.07
CA GLY A 144 1.77 7.94 12.02
C GLY A 144 2.47 6.59 11.90
N TYR A 145 2.45 5.97 10.72
CA TYR A 145 3.07 4.67 10.46
C TYR A 145 3.95 4.67 9.21
N GLN A 146 5.11 4.01 9.31
CA GLN A 146 5.91 3.58 8.18
C GLN A 146 5.50 2.15 7.81
N PHE A 147 5.14 1.95 6.54
CA PHE A 147 4.85 0.66 5.95
C PHE A 147 5.92 0.28 4.93
N ASP A 148 6.64 -0.79 5.19
CA ASP A 148 7.69 -1.29 4.30
C ASP A 148 7.29 -2.67 3.75
N GLY A 149 7.15 -2.79 2.43
CA GLY A 149 6.62 -4.00 1.80
C GLY A 149 7.38 -4.39 0.54
N THR A 150 7.30 -5.66 0.18
CA THR A 150 7.86 -6.17 -1.09
C THR A 150 6.99 -7.28 -1.63
N PHE A 151 6.61 -7.16 -2.90
CA PHE A 151 5.80 -8.16 -3.59
C PHE A 151 6.17 -8.21 -5.07
N ARG A 152 5.67 -9.21 -5.79
CA ARG A 152 5.89 -9.36 -7.23
C ARG A 152 4.59 -9.21 -7.98
N VAL A 153 4.69 -8.66 -9.18
CA VAL A 153 3.57 -8.47 -10.10
C VAL A 153 4.00 -8.97 -11.47
N ASN A 154 3.16 -9.80 -12.09
CA ASN A 154 3.30 -10.12 -13.50
C ASN A 154 2.71 -8.97 -14.33
N ARG A 155 3.53 -8.25 -15.09
CA ARG A 155 3.07 -7.12 -15.91
C ARG A 155 2.07 -7.54 -17.01
N LEU A 156 2.18 -8.79 -17.48
CA LEU A 156 1.32 -9.30 -18.55
C LEU A 156 -0.12 -9.54 -18.08
N ASP A 157 -0.31 -9.86 -16.80
CA ASP A 157 -1.64 -10.05 -16.21
C ASP A 157 -2.49 -8.77 -16.28
N TYR A 158 -1.83 -7.61 -16.41
CA TYR A 158 -2.42 -6.27 -16.52
C TYR A 158 -2.23 -5.64 -17.89
N LYS A 159 -1.76 -6.41 -18.89
CA LYS A 159 -1.52 -5.92 -20.26
C LYS A 159 -0.58 -4.70 -20.32
N VAL A 160 0.44 -4.66 -19.46
CA VAL A 160 1.48 -3.62 -19.48
C VAL A 160 2.66 -4.12 -20.32
N GLY A 161 2.73 -3.64 -21.56
CA GLY A 161 3.62 -4.18 -22.58
C GLY A 161 3.15 -5.53 -23.12
N GLY A 162 3.82 -6.01 -24.17
CA GLY A 162 3.60 -7.34 -24.74
C GLY A 162 4.60 -8.39 -24.24
N ASN A 163 4.46 -9.63 -24.70
CA ASN A 163 5.48 -10.65 -24.55
C ASN A 163 6.82 -10.16 -25.12
N SER A 164 7.92 -10.49 -24.46
CA SER A 164 9.25 -10.03 -24.84
C SER A 164 10.29 -11.12 -24.60
N ILE A 165 11.23 -11.25 -25.53
CA ILE A 165 12.40 -12.14 -25.36
C ILE A 165 13.38 -11.53 -24.35
N SER A 166 13.41 -10.21 -24.23
CA SER A 166 14.42 -9.50 -23.45
C SER A 166 13.92 -9.05 -22.08
N MET A 167 12.66 -8.61 -22.00
CA MET A 167 12.06 -8.07 -20.80
C MET A 167 11.29 -9.17 -20.06
N ALA A 168 11.63 -9.37 -18.80
CA ALA A 168 10.94 -10.32 -17.94
C ALA A 168 9.48 -9.92 -17.73
N ASP A 169 8.67 -10.89 -17.31
CA ASP A 169 7.25 -10.66 -17.04
C ASP A 169 7.03 -10.21 -15.59
N GLN A 170 7.84 -10.73 -14.67
CA GLN A 170 7.78 -10.42 -13.25
C GLN A 170 8.54 -9.14 -12.93
N ALA A 171 7.83 -8.15 -12.39
CA ALA A 171 8.40 -6.98 -11.72
C ALA A 171 8.35 -7.19 -10.20
N THR A 172 9.43 -6.85 -9.50
CA THR A 172 9.44 -6.75 -8.03
C THR A 172 9.11 -5.33 -7.64
N VAL A 173 8.10 -5.14 -6.79
CA VAL A 173 7.67 -3.86 -6.26
C VAL A 173 8.13 -3.76 -4.81
N VAL A 174 8.76 -2.63 -4.47
CA VAL A 174 9.21 -2.30 -3.11
C VAL A 174 8.48 -1.03 -2.67
N LEU A 175 7.83 -1.14 -1.51
CA LEU A 175 7.06 -0.08 -0.89
C LEU A 175 7.80 0.44 0.33
N GLN A 176 7.90 1.75 0.46
CA GLN A 176 8.30 2.47 1.67
C GLN A 176 7.34 3.63 1.83
N VAL A 177 6.21 3.41 2.50
CA VAL A 177 5.10 4.38 2.54
C VAL A 177 4.93 4.91 3.96
N PHE A 178 5.06 6.22 4.13
CA PHE A 178 4.77 6.88 5.38
C PHE A 178 3.38 7.49 5.34
N THR A 179 2.56 7.24 6.36
CA THR A 179 1.22 7.83 6.49
C THR A 179 1.08 8.57 7.81
N LYS A 180 0.31 9.67 7.82
CA LYS A 180 -0.06 10.41 9.01
C LYS A 180 -1.42 11.09 8.86
#